data_AF-A0A8S4QVZ7-F1
#
_entry.id   AF-A0A8S4QVZ7-F1
#
_cell.length_a   1.000
_cell.length_b   1.000
_cell.length_c   1.000
_cell.angle_alpha   90.00
_cell.angle_beta   90.00
_cell.angle_gamma   90.00
#
_symmetry.space_group_name_H-M   'P 1'
#
loop_
_entity.id
_entity.type
_entity.pdbx_description
1 polymer ?
#
loop_
_entity_poly.entity_id
_entity_poly.type
_entity_poly.pdbx_seq_one_letter_code
_entity_poly.pdbx_strand_id
1 'polypeptide(L)'
;MALGGSALLQHATVLEQLLEEINFQRTKEMRQLMKDDSGFVVLQGTTYWTDLFVRHFLFQEERSIDCDDLLFFVRKRHVKGTSRYLPKYETDVEVFRKDSKKLPIGDPEIDWEETVYLNLIVHQFDYTLTLAICTRTSPKELQVLRRHSQK
;
A
#
# COMPACT_ATOMS: atom_id res chain seq x y z
N MET A 1 -22.92 43.00 13.33
CA MET A 1 -23.56 42.64 12.03
C MET A 1 -22.90 41.35 11.55
N ALA A 2 -23.73 40.43 11.07
CA ALA A 2 -23.47 39.01 10.73
C ALA A 2 -22.14 38.72 10.01
N LEU A 3 -21.57 37.51 10.02
CA LEU A 3 -22.10 36.21 9.54
C LEU A 3 -21.29 35.10 10.24
N GLY A 4 -21.88 34.03 10.77
CA GLY A 4 -22.42 32.94 9.97
C GLY A 4 -21.29 31.99 9.56
N GLY A 5 -20.87 31.11 10.47
CA GLY A 5 -19.84 30.09 10.21
C GLY A 5 -20.28 28.76 10.81
N SER A 6 -21.32 28.15 10.23
CA SER A 6 -21.64 26.76 10.48
C SER A 6 -20.49 25.95 9.90
N ALA A 7 -19.54 25.54 10.74
CA ALA A 7 -18.49 24.62 10.36
C ALA A 7 -19.16 23.30 9.97
N LEU A 8 -19.36 23.10 8.67
CA LEU A 8 -19.61 21.80 8.09
C LEU A 8 -18.40 20.94 8.46
N LEU A 9 -18.55 20.09 9.48
CA LEU A 9 -17.65 18.98 9.75
C LEU A 9 -17.79 18.02 8.57
N GLN A 10 -17.05 18.30 7.50
CA GLN A 10 -16.88 17.39 6.39
C GLN A 10 -16.07 16.22 6.95
N HIS A 11 -16.73 15.09 7.20
CA HIS A 11 -16.05 13.89 7.65
C HIS A 11 -14.97 13.54 6.63
N ALA A 12 -13.71 13.43 7.08
CA ALA A 12 -12.61 13.01 6.23
C ALA A 12 -12.94 11.67 5.58
N THR A 13 -12.69 11.57 4.28
CA THR A 13 -12.84 10.31 3.52
C THR A 13 -11.96 9.22 4.11
N VAL A 14 -12.30 7.94 3.86
CA VAL A 14 -11.48 6.80 4.35
C VAL A 14 -10.03 6.93 3.88
N LEU A 15 -9.82 7.37 2.64
CA LEU A 15 -8.50 7.64 2.08
C LEU A 15 -7.77 8.75 2.85
N GLU A 16 -8.42 9.88 3.13
CA GLU A 16 -7.81 10.97 3.90
C GLU A 16 -7.41 10.52 5.30
N GLN A 17 -8.28 9.77 5.98
CA GLN A 17 -7.98 9.20 7.31
C GLN A 17 -6.76 8.27 7.26
N LEU A 18 -6.71 7.36 6.28
CA LEU A 18 -5.57 6.46 6.10
C LEU A 18 -4.27 7.23 5.82
N LEU A 19 -4.31 8.25 4.96
CA LEU A 19 -3.14 9.08 4.66
C LEU A 19 -2.66 9.89 5.88
N GLU A 20 -3.58 10.42 6.69
CA GLU A 20 -3.24 11.09 7.95
C GLU A 20 -2.53 10.16 8.93
N GLU A 21 -3.04 8.93 9.09
CA GLU A 21 -2.42 7.91 9.94
C GLU A 21 -1.03 7.50 9.46
N ILE A 22 -0.87 7.28 8.15
CA ILE A 22 0.45 7.03 7.53
C ILE A 22 1.41 8.18 7.83
N ASN A 23 0.99 9.43 7.60
CA ASN A 23 1.81 10.61 7.83
C ASN A 23 2.20 10.79 9.30
N PHE A 24 1.25 10.50 10.21
CA PHE A 24 1.50 10.52 11.65
C PHE A 24 2.60 9.53 12.02
N GLN A 25 2.50 8.28 11.56
CA GLN A 25 3.50 7.24 11.84
C GLN A 25 4.87 7.61 11.27
N ARG A 26 4.95 8.11 10.03
CA ARG A 26 6.22 8.57 9.43
C ARG A 26 6.86 9.71 10.20
N THR A 27 6.06 10.68 10.63
CA THR A 27 6.55 11.80 11.43
C THR A 27 7.07 11.32 12.78
N LYS A 28 6.41 10.34 13.40
CA LYS A 28 6.83 9.73 14.66
C LYS A 28 8.15 8.96 14.51
N GLU A 29 8.27 8.11 13.49
CA GLU A 29 9.48 7.34 13.17
C GLU A 29 10.67 8.27 12.89
N MET A 30 10.48 9.31 12.08
CA MET A 30 11.52 10.31 11.82
C MET A 30 12.01 11.00 13.09
N ARG A 31 11.09 11.42 13.96
CA ARG A 31 11.46 12.03 15.25
C ARG A 31 12.17 11.07 16.18
N GLN A 32 11.86 9.78 16.13
CA GLN A 32 12.54 8.75 16.93
C GLN A 32 13.96 8.51 16.41
N LEU A 33 14.14 8.39 15.09
CA LEU A 33 15.45 8.22 14.46
C LEU A 33 16.41 9.37 14.80
N MET A 34 15.90 10.62 14.84
CA MET A 34 16.71 11.79 15.22
C MET A 34 17.07 11.86 16.71
N LYS A 35 16.39 11.09 17.57
CA LYS A 35 16.65 11.06 19.03
C LYS A 35 17.56 9.92 19.45
N ASP A 36 17.67 8.87 18.65
CA ASP A 36 18.39 7.66 19.01
C ASP A 36 19.82 7.66 18.42
N ASP A 37 20.75 8.33 19.11
CA ASP A 37 22.20 8.28 18.81
C ASP A 37 22.84 6.91 19.16
N SER A 38 22.04 6.00 19.73
CA SER A 38 22.49 4.70 20.27
C SER A 38 22.70 3.61 19.22
N GLY A 39 22.29 3.84 17.98
CA GLY A 39 22.45 2.88 16.85
C GLY A 39 21.62 1.61 16.97
N PHE A 40 20.70 1.51 17.93
CA PHE A 40 19.84 0.34 18.12
C PHE A 40 18.45 0.58 17.49
N VAL A 41 18.08 -0.23 16.49
CA VAL A 41 16.77 -0.12 15.83
C VAL A 41 15.75 -0.96 16.59
N VAL A 42 14.81 -0.32 17.29
CA VAL A 42 13.68 -1.00 17.90
C VAL A 42 12.69 -1.42 16.80
N LEU A 43 12.52 -2.73 16.58
CA LEU A 43 11.58 -3.37 15.64
C LEU A 43 10.09 -3.18 16.03
N GLN A 44 9.72 -2.12 16.73
CA GLN A 44 8.33 -1.86 17.15
C GLN A 44 7.40 -1.38 16.01
N GLY A 45 7.93 -1.08 14.82
CA GLY A 45 7.16 -0.53 13.71
C GLY A 45 6.15 -1.50 13.07
N THR A 46 6.40 -2.81 13.12
CA THR A 46 5.61 -3.79 12.35
C THR A 46 4.16 -3.94 12.82
N THR A 47 3.90 -3.78 14.13
CA THR A 47 2.56 -3.96 14.69
C THR A 47 1.60 -2.83 14.31
N TYR A 48 2.11 -1.59 14.20
CA TYR A 48 1.30 -0.45 13.78
C TYR A 48 0.80 -0.63 12.34
N TRP A 49 1.68 -1.01 11.42
CA TRP A 49 1.32 -1.25 10.02
C TRP A 49 0.33 -2.40 9.88
N THR A 50 0.49 -3.46 10.68
CA THR A 50 -0.46 -4.59 10.72
C THR A 50 -1.85 -4.12 11.20
N ASP A 51 -1.91 -3.35 12.29
CA ASP A 51 -3.17 -2.80 12.83
C ASP A 51 -3.85 -1.85 11.83
N LEU A 52 -3.08 -0.96 11.23
CA LEU A 52 -3.55 -0.04 10.19
C LEU A 52 -4.16 -0.81 9.01
N PHE A 53 -3.46 -1.86 8.53
CA PHE A 53 -3.97 -2.71 7.46
C PHE A 53 -5.30 -3.36 7.82
N VAL A 54 -5.38 -3.93 9.02
CA VAL A 54 -6.55 -4.65 9.49
C VAL A 54 -7.77 -3.72 9.60
N ARG A 55 -7.59 -2.51 10.13
CA ARG A 55 -8.66 -1.51 10.25
C ARG A 55 -9.17 -1.03 8.89
N HIS A 56 -8.26 -0.68 7.98
CA HIS A 56 -8.62 -0.02 6.72
C HIS A 56 -9.01 -0.98 5.60
N PHE A 57 -8.45 -2.18 5.53
CA PHE A 57 -8.71 -3.11 4.42
C PHE A 57 -9.53 -4.35 4.82
N LEU A 58 -9.39 -4.84 6.06
CA LEU A 58 -10.12 -6.03 6.53
C LEU A 58 -11.47 -5.73 7.19
N PHE A 59 -11.54 -4.67 8.00
CA PHE A 59 -12.77 -4.35 8.74
C PHE A 59 -13.60 -3.22 8.13
N GLN A 60 -13.26 -2.74 6.94
CA GLN A 60 -14.08 -1.76 6.22
C GLN A 60 -15.50 -2.32 5.97
N GLU A 61 -16.50 -1.68 6.58
CA GLU A 61 -17.90 -2.15 6.64
C GLU A 61 -18.69 -1.88 5.36
N GLU A 62 -18.30 -0.88 4.57
CA GLU A 62 -18.95 -0.54 3.30
C GLU A 62 -18.60 -1.55 2.21
N ARG A 63 -19.35 -2.65 2.17
CA ARG A 63 -19.34 -3.61 1.06
C ARG A 63 -20.30 -3.11 -0.03
N SER A 64 -19.80 -2.32 -0.97
CA SER A 64 -20.47 -2.26 -2.27
C SER A 64 -20.19 -3.57 -3.02
N ILE A 65 -21.15 -4.07 -3.80
CA ILE A 65 -21.03 -5.34 -4.55
C ILE A 65 -19.90 -5.26 -5.61
N ASP A 66 -19.48 -4.05 -5.96
CA ASP A 66 -18.43 -3.75 -6.93
C ASP A 66 -17.05 -3.47 -6.29
N CYS A 67 -16.92 -3.57 -4.96
CA CYS A 67 -15.62 -3.40 -4.30
C CYS A 67 -14.73 -4.64 -4.52
N ASP A 68 -13.50 -4.42 -5.00
CA ASP A 68 -12.46 -5.43 -5.11
C ASP A 68 -12.19 -6.07 -3.73
N ASP A 69 -12.28 -7.40 -3.65
CA ASP A 69 -12.10 -8.18 -2.42
C ASP A 69 -10.70 -8.79 -2.30
N LEU A 70 -9.82 -8.54 -3.28
CA LEU A 70 -8.45 -8.99 -3.26
C LEU A 70 -7.63 -8.19 -2.25
N LEU A 71 -6.73 -8.88 -1.56
CA LEU A 71 -5.77 -8.31 -0.63
C LEU A 71 -4.38 -8.78 -1.06
N PHE A 72 -3.46 -7.82 -1.19
CA PHE A 72 -2.11 -8.06 -1.67
C PHE A 72 -1.14 -8.05 -0.50
N PHE A 73 -0.37 -9.11 -0.30
CA PHE A 73 0.59 -9.24 0.79
C PHE A 73 2.01 -9.30 0.23
N VAL A 74 2.86 -8.40 0.69
CA VAL A 74 4.23 -8.26 0.19
C VAL A 74 5.19 -9.00 1.11
N ARG A 75 5.98 -9.94 0.56
CA ARG A 75 7.05 -10.66 1.28
C ARG A 75 8.41 -10.27 0.71
N LYS A 76 9.31 -9.77 1.56
CA LYS A 76 10.70 -9.50 1.17
C LYS A 76 11.59 -10.66 1.59
N ARG A 77 12.07 -11.44 0.62
CA ARG A 77 13.01 -12.55 0.85
C ARG A 77 14.43 -12.08 0.58
N HIS A 78 15.33 -12.29 1.54
CA HIS A 78 16.74 -11.96 1.35
C HIS A 78 17.38 -12.92 0.36
N VAL A 79 18.00 -12.40 -0.70
CA VAL A 79 18.71 -13.23 -1.68
C VAL A 79 20.00 -13.73 -1.06
N LYS A 80 20.05 -15.04 -0.77
CA LYS A 80 21.24 -15.71 -0.20
C LYS A 80 22.44 -15.53 -1.14
N GLY A 81 23.61 -15.20 -0.57
CA GLY A 81 24.85 -15.02 -1.33
C GLY A 81 25.12 -13.59 -1.84
N THR A 82 24.27 -12.63 -1.50
CA THR A 82 24.54 -11.21 -1.81
C THR A 82 25.42 -10.55 -0.75
N SER A 83 26.21 -9.57 -1.18
CA SER A 83 27.14 -8.85 -0.30
C SER A 83 26.39 -8.22 0.87
N ARG A 84 26.92 -8.33 2.10
CA ARG A 84 26.36 -7.66 3.29
C ARG A 84 26.27 -6.13 3.15
N TYR A 85 27.02 -5.55 2.22
CA TYR A 85 27.03 -4.11 1.94
C TYR A 85 25.98 -3.69 0.91
N LEU A 86 25.46 -4.62 0.11
CA LEU A 86 24.42 -4.41 -0.90
C LEU A 86 23.46 -5.61 -0.90
N PRO A 87 22.68 -5.77 0.19
CA PRO A 87 21.70 -6.84 0.27
C PRO A 87 20.68 -6.68 -0.86
N LYS A 88 20.47 -7.75 -1.66
CA LYS A 88 19.35 -7.79 -2.60
C LYS A 88 18.20 -8.52 -1.97
N TYR A 89 17.01 -7.97 -2.17
CA TYR A 89 15.77 -8.58 -1.77
C TYR A 89 15.01 -9.01 -3.02
N GLU A 90 14.44 -10.21 -2.95
CA GLU A 90 13.44 -10.68 -3.88
C GLU A 90 12.07 -10.37 -3.25
N THR A 91 11.25 -9.61 -3.96
CA THR A 91 9.91 -9.26 -3.51
C THR A 91 8.92 -10.22 -4.13
N ASP A 92 8.12 -10.86 -3.30
CA ASP A 92 7.02 -11.73 -3.69
C ASP A 92 5.69 -11.11 -3.25
N VAL A 93 4.64 -11.32 -4.05
CA VAL A 93 3.31 -10.78 -3.77
C VAL A 93 2.31 -11.92 -3.75
N GLU A 94 1.76 -12.18 -2.56
CA GLU A 94 0.70 -13.16 -2.35
C GLU A 94 -0.66 -12.45 -2.41
N VAL A 95 -1.65 -13.03 -3.08
CA VAL A 95 -2.98 -12.43 -3.22
C VAL A 95 -4.03 -13.35 -2.63
N PHE A 96 -4.86 -12.81 -1.75
CA PHE A 96 -5.94 -13.54 -1.10
C PHE A 96 -7.23 -12.75 -1.18
N ARG A 97 -8.36 -13.44 -1.16
CA ARG A 97 -9.64 -12.77 -0.89
C ARG A 97 -9.75 -12.39 0.58
N LYS A 98 -10.42 -11.28 0.85
CA LYS A 98 -10.67 -10.72 2.18
C LYS A 98 -11.36 -11.68 3.15
N ASP A 99 -12.18 -12.62 2.65
CA ASP A 99 -12.88 -13.64 3.44
C ASP A 99 -12.09 -14.96 3.61
N SER A 100 -10.87 -15.03 3.06
CA SER A 100 -10.03 -16.21 3.14
C SER A 100 -9.67 -16.53 4.59
N LYS A 101 -9.81 -17.80 4.99
CA LYS A 101 -9.34 -18.28 6.30
C LYS A 101 -7.81 -18.43 6.38
N LYS A 102 -7.09 -18.21 5.27
CA LYS A 102 -5.64 -18.41 5.15
C LYS A 102 -4.86 -17.09 5.10
N LEU A 103 -5.47 -15.98 5.48
CA LEU A 103 -4.80 -14.69 5.47
C LEU A 103 -3.56 -14.73 6.38
N PRO A 104 -2.38 -14.25 5.92
CA PRO A 104 -1.14 -14.30 6.68
C PRO A 104 -1.07 -13.20 7.74
N ILE A 105 -2.16 -12.98 8.50
CA ILE A 105 -2.23 -11.92 9.52
C ILE A 105 -1.30 -12.27 10.69
N GLY A 106 -0.37 -11.37 10.99
CA GLY A 106 0.65 -11.59 12.01
C GLY A 106 1.84 -12.44 11.56
N ASP A 107 1.95 -12.80 10.28
CA ASP A 107 3.18 -13.38 9.74
C ASP A 107 4.31 -12.33 9.79
N PRO A 108 5.42 -12.60 10.52
CA PRO A 108 6.53 -11.65 10.68
C PRO A 108 7.37 -11.48 9.41
N GLU A 109 7.25 -12.36 8.43
CA GLU A 109 7.95 -12.23 7.15
C GLU A 109 7.22 -11.32 6.15
N ILE A 110 5.97 -10.96 6.44
CA ILE A 110 5.23 -9.97 5.64
C ILE A 110 5.76 -8.57 5.94
N ASP A 111 6.08 -7.85 4.87
CA ASP A 111 6.34 -6.42 4.95
C ASP A 111 5.00 -5.68 4.99
N TRP A 112 4.51 -5.46 6.20
CA TRP A 112 3.21 -4.82 6.45
C TRP A 112 3.13 -3.39 5.95
N GLU A 113 4.26 -2.68 5.91
CA GLU A 113 4.31 -1.31 5.40
C GLU A 113 4.09 -1.30 3.88
N GLU A 114 4.86 -2.09 3.13
CA GLU A 114 4.68 -2.23 1.67
C GLU A 114 3.31 -2.81 1.32
N THR A 115 2.82 -3.74 2.16
CA THR A 115 1.47 -4.29 2.05
C THR A 115 0.42 -3.19 2.16
N VAL A 116 0.49 -2.30 3.16
CA VAL A 116 -0.42 -1.16 3.27
C VAL A 116 -0.35 -0.26 2.03
N TYR A 117 0.85 0.06 1.54
CA TYR A 117 1.01 0.92 0.37
C TYR A 117 0.45 0.31 -0.91
N LEU A 118 0.69 -0.97 -1.14
CA LEU A 118 0.16 -1.65 -2.32
C LEU A 118 -1.37 -1.69 -2.31
N ASN A 119 -1.99 -2.01 -1.17
CA ASN A 119 -3.45 -2.05 -1.06
C ASN A 119 -4.08 -0.64 -1.09
N LEU A 120 -3.40 0.37 -0.53
CA LEU A 120 -3.80 1.77 -0.68
C LEU A 120 -3.88 2.13 -2.16
N ILE A 121 -2.80 1.88 -2.90
CA ILE A 121 -2.70 2.16 -4.33
C ILE A 121 -3.84 1.42 -5.05
N VAL A 122 -3.92 0.10 -4.95
CA VAL A 122 -4.88 -0.70 -5.73
C VAL A 122 -6.34 -0.36 -5.41
N HIS A 123 -6.69 -0.13 -4.15
CA HIS A 123 -8.10 0.02 -3.75
C HIS A 123 -8.61 1.47 -3.73
N GLN A 124 -7.73 2.46 -3.55
CA GLN A 124 -8.16 3.86 -3.35
C GLN A 124 -7.94 4.75 -4.57
N PHE A 125 -7.22 4.28 -5.59
CA PHE A 125 -6.95 5.07 -6.79
C PHE A 125 -7.79 4.59 -7.97
N ASP A 126 -8.29 5.55 -8.75
CA ASP A 126 -8.90 5.26 -10.05
C ASP A 126 -7.82 4.91 -11.07
N TYR A 127 -7.97 3.76 -11.72
CA TYR A 127 -7.10 3.33 -12.81
C TYR A 127 -7.77 3.53 -14.17
N THR A 128 -6.96 3.65 -15.21
CA THR A 128 -7.44 3.55 -16.59
C THR A 128 -6.68 2.43 -17.27
N LEU A 129 -7.34 1.30 -17.46
CA LEU A 129 -6.76 0.16 -18.15
C LEU A 129 -6.64 0.51 -19.63
N THR A 130 -5.42 0.43 -20.17
CA THR A 130 -5.15 0.70 -21.58
C THR A 130 -4.62 -0.54 -22.27
N LEU A 131 -5.42 -1.09 -23.19
CA LEU A 131 -5.03 -2.16 -24.09
C LEU A 131 -4.50 -1.56 -25.40
N ALA A 132 -3.31 -1.98 -25.83
CA ALA A 132 -2.74 -1.56 -27.12
C ALA A 132 -2.28 -2.78 -27.94
N ILE A 133 -2.67 -2.80 -29.21
CA ILE A 133 -2.13 -3.72 -30.22
C ILE A 133 -0.94 -3.03 -30.85
N CYS A 134 0.25 -3.62 -30.70
CA CYS A 134 1.50 -3.03 -31.18
C CYS A 134 2.21 -3.98 -32.14
N THR A 135 2.83 -3.42 -33.19
CA THR A 135 3.78 -4.15 -34.04
C THR A 135 5.17 -3.63 -33.77
N ARG A 136 6.13 -4.55 -33.59
CA ARG A 136 7.53 -4.20 -33.43
C ARG A 136 8.15 -3.88 -34.78
N THR A 137 8.54 -2.63 -34.99
CA THR A 137 9.15 -2.14 -36.23
C THR A 137 10.68 -2.15 -36.17
N SER A 138 11.26 -2.08 -34.97
CA SER A 138 12.71 -2.24 -34.73
C SER A 138 12.98 -2.72 -33.28
N PRO A 139 14.22 -3.06 -32.89
CA PRO A 139 14.53 -3.54 -31.54
C PRO A 139 14.15 -2.58 -30.40
N LYS A 140 14.02 -1.28 -30.71
CA LYS A 140 13.67 -0.23 -29.72
C LYS A 140 12.34 0.47 -30.04
N GLU A 141 11.66 0.09 -31.12
CA GLU A 141 10.45 0.78 -31.57
C GLU A 141 9.26 -0.17 -31.66
N LEU A 142 8.18 0.28 -31.05
CA LEU A 142 6.87 -0.34 -31.11
C LEU A 142 5.91 0.67 -31.74
N GLN A 143 5.31 0.29 -32.86
CA GLN A 143 4.23 1.06 -33.47
C GLN A 143 2.90 0.61 -32.88
N VAL A 144 2.12 1.54 -32.33
CA VAL A 144 0.77 1.26 -31.84
C VAL A 144 -0.20 1.26 -33.02
N LEU A 145 -0.82 0.11 -33.30
CA LEU A 145 -1.83 -0.05 -34.36
C LEU A 145 -3.22 0.33 -33.87
N ARG A 146 -3.56 -0.06 -32.64
CA ARG A 146 -4.86 0.22 -32.03
C ARG A 146 -4.69 0.36 -30.53
N ARG A 147 -5.40 1.31 -29.93
CA ARG A 147 -5.45 1.51 -28.49
C ARG A 147 -6.89 1.61 -28.04
N HIS A 148 -7.21 0.97 -26.94
CA HIS A 148 -8.48 1.11 -26.24
C HIS A 148 -8.18 1.35 -24.77
N SER A 149 -8.81 2.37 -24.19
CA SER A 149 -8.67 2.72 -22.78
C SER A 149 -10.04 2.69 -22.14
N GLN A 150 -10.15 2.03 -21.00
CA GLN A 150 -11.36 1.96 -20.19
C GLN A 150 -11.00 2.44 -18.78
N LYS A 151 -11.85 3.31 -18.24
CA LYS A 151 -11.79 3.74 -16.84
C LYS A 151 -12.51 2.71 -15.99
#